data_AF-A0A7W0FSI9-F1
#
_entry.id   AF-A0A7W0FSI9-F1
#
_cell.length_a   1.000
_cell.length_b   1.000
_cell.length_c   1.000
_cell.angle_alpha   90.00
_cell.angle_beta   90.00
_cell.angle_gamma   90.00
#
_symmetry.space_group_name_H-M   'P 1'
#
loop_
_entity.id
_entity.type
_entity.pdbx_description
1 polymer ?
#
loop_
_entity_poly.entity_id
_entity_poly.type
_entity_poly.pdbx_seq_one_letter_code
_entity_poly.pdbx_strand_id
1 'polypeptide(L)' 'MKTAISIPADLFRSTEDLAIKLGKSRSQLYREALAEYLLRRDAQW' A
#
# COMPACT_ATOMS: atom_id res chain seq x y z
N MET A 1 3.50 0.36 -14.36
CA MET A 1 4.16 1.68 -14.23
C MET A 1 4.84 1.77 -12.87
N LYS A 2 6.01 2.41 -12.74
CA LYS A 2 6.66 2.69 -11.45
C LYS A 2 6.61 4.18 -11.20
N THR A 3 6.15 4.57 -10.02
CA THR A 3 6.07 5.95 -9.58
C THR A 3 6.74 6.04 -8.21
N ALA A 4 7.63 7.01 -8.03
CA ALA A 4 8.20 7.32 -6.72
C ALA A 4 7.27 8.30 -6.00
N ILE A 5 6.95 8.02 -4.75
CA ILE A 5 6.16 8.90 -3.88
C ILE A 5 6.91 9.11 -2.57
N SER A 6 6.80 10.29 -1.99
CA SER A 6 7.27 10.57 -0.64
C SER A 6 6.17 10.17 0.34
N ILE A 7 6.51 9.39 1.36
CA ILE A 7 5.61 9.01 2.47
C ILE A 7 6.33 9.19 3.81
N PRO A 8 5.59 9.38 4.91
CA PRO A 8 6.17 9.37 6.25
C PRO A 8 6.98 8.09 6.54
N ALA A 9 8.11 8.24 7.22
CA ALA A 9 9.04 7.12 7.44
C ALA A 9 8.47 6.02 8.36
N ASP A 10 7.63 6.41 9.31
CA ASP A 10 6.86 5.51 10.18
C ASP A 10 5.83 4.69 9.40
N LEU A 11 5.14 5.31 8.44
CA LEU A 11 4.22 4.60 7.55
C LEU A 11 4.96 3.58 6.66
N PHE A 12 6.12 3.97 6.13
CA PHE A 12 6.98 3.06 5.38
C PHE A 12 7.38 1.84 6.23
N ARG A 13 7.94 2.07 7.43
CA ARG A 13 8.36 0.98 8.34
C ARG A 13 7.21 0.04 8.70
N SER A 14 6.05 0.60 9.04
CA SER A 14 4.86 -0.20 9.37
C SER A 14 4.40 -1.06 8.19
N THR A 15 4.56 -0.56 6.96
CA THR A 15 4.27 -1.31 5.74
C THR A 15 5.26 -2.45 5.53
N GLU A 16 6.56 -2.24 5.78
CA GLU A 16 7.58 -3.29 5.71
C GLU A 16 7.29 -4.43 6.67
N ASP A 17 6.97 -4.10 7.92
CA ASP A 17 6.66 -5.08 8.96
C ASP A 17 5.45 -5.93 8.59
N LEU A 18 4.42 -5.29 8.03
CA LEU A 18 3.22 -5.98 7.55
C LEU A 18 3.51 -6.86 6.33
N ALA A 19 4.32 -6.37 5.38
CA ALA A 19 4.70 -7.12 4.19
C ALA A 19 5.42 -8.42 4.57
N ILE A 20 6.35 -8.35 5.53
CA ILE A 20 7.05 -9.53 6.08
C ILE A 20 6.06 -10.50 6.72
N LYS A 21 5.18 -10.01 7.61
CA LYS A 21 4.18 -10.86 8.30
C LYS A 21 3.24 -11.58 7.33
N LEU A 22 2.90 -10.94 6.21
CA LEU A 22 2.00 -11.50 5.20
C LEU A 22 2.73 -12.31 4.11
N GLY A 23 4.07 -12.37 4.14
CA GLY A 23 4.85 -12.99 3.07
C GLY A 23 4.67 -12.31 1.70
N LYS A 24 4.32 -11.02 1.69
CA LYS A 24 4.06 -10.24 0.47
C LYS A 24 5.26 -9.36 0.12
N SER A 25 5.45 -9.13 -1.18
CA SER A 25 6.35 -8.06 -1.59
C SER A 25 5.75 -6.69 -1.24
N ARG A 26 6.61 -5.71 -0.99
CA ARG A 26 6.21 -4.32 -0.72
C ARG A 26 5.29 -3.77 -1.79
N SER A 27 5.69 -3.92 -3.05
CA SER A 27 4.93 -3.47 -4.21
C SER A 27 3.56 -4.15 -4.31
N GLN A 28 3.45 -5.42 -3.92
CA GLN A 28 2.16 -6.11 -3.85
C GLN A 28 1.26 -5.49 -2.77
N LEU A 29 1.80 -5.26 -1.57
CA LEU A 29 1.03 -4.67 -0.47
C LEU A 29 0.53 -3.26 -0.82
N TYR A 30 1.39 -2.40 -1.39
CA TYR A 30 0.98 -1.06 -1.85
C TYR A 30 -0.10 -1.12 -2.93
N ARG A 31 0.03 -2.05 -3.90
CA ARG A 31 -0.98 -2.21 -4.97
C ARG A 31 -2.33 -2.63 -4.43
N GLU A 32 -2.36 -3.58 -3.49
CA GLU A 32 -3.59 -4.05 -2.87
C GLU A 32 -4.24 -2.95 -2.03
N ALA A 33 -3.46 -2.23 -1.21
CA ALA A 33 -3.95 -1.12 -0.41
C ALA A 33 -4.55 0.01 -1.28
N LEU A 34 -3.91 0.36 -2.39
CA LEU A 34 -4.43 1.38 -3.31
C LEU A 34 -5.70 0.91 -4.01
N ALA A 35 -5.75 -0.34 -4.47
CA ALA A 35 -6.96 -0.89 -5.08
C ALA A 35 -8.14 -0.91 -4.10
N GLU A 36 -7.90 -1.32 -2.85
CA GLU A 36 -8.90 -1.30 -1.78
C GLU A 36 -9.39 0.12 -1.48
N TYR A 37 -8.46 1.08 -1.38
CA TYR A 37 -8.80 2.49 -1.15
C TYR A 37 -9.68 3.04 -2.28
N LEU A 38 -9.31 2.77 -3.53
CA LEU A 38 -10.10 3.18 -4.69
C LEU A 38 -11.48 2.53 -4.67
N LEU A 39 -11.58 1.21 -4.49
CA LEU A 39 -12.89 0.52 -4.43
C LEU A 39 -13.81 1.08 -3.35
N ARG A 40 -13.29 1.37 -2.15
CA ARG A 40 -14.07 1.94 -1.05
C ARG A 40 -14.55 3.37 -1.32
N ARG A 41 -13.84 4.11 -2.18
CA ARG A 41 -14.12 5.51 -2.49
C ARG A 41 -14.87 5.69 -3.79
N ASP A 42 -14.65 4.84 -4.78
CA ASP A 42 -15.34 4.83 -6.07
C ASP A 42 -16.81 4.39 -5.92
N ALA A 43 -17.11 3.54 -4.93
CA ALA A 43 -18.50 3.27 -4.51
C ALA A 43 -19.22 4.50 -3.90
N GLN A 44 -18.56 5.67 -3.82
CA GLN A 44 -19.10 6.94 -3.33
C GLN A 44 -19.16 8.02 -4.44
N TRP A 45 -18.99 7.64 -5.72
CA TRP A 45 -19.13 8.51 -6.90
C TRP A 45 -20.27 8.03 -7.82
#